data_AF-A0A401J5G2-F1
#
_entry.id   AF-A0A401J5G2-F1
#
_cell.length_a   1.000
_cell.length_b   1.000
_cell.length_c   1.000
_cell.angle_alpha   90.00
_cell.angle_beta   90.00
_cell.angle_gamma   90.00
#
_symmetry.space_group_name_H-M   'P 1'
#
loop_
_entity.id
_entity.type
_entity.pdbx_description
1 polymer ?
#
loop_
_entity_poly.entity_id
_entity_poly.type
_entity_poly.pdbx_seq_one_letter_code
_entity_poly.pdbx_strand_id
1 'polypeptide(L)'
;MYRASLAAPDDFDGWRATARGFALAGVDPADIVWQVGGDDGDLFAGDAPPPVAVEGTFGVPRAFVDLAQSAILHRDPQRFALLYALLMQLRDRPGTMEDKADPLLRRIEGLAKAVRRDIHKMRAFVRFRALEDADGTRFVAWFEPEQHIVRANAGFFVRRFATMRWSILTPELSIHWDGETLSEGPGATRGDAPGDDPVEDIWKGYYAAIFNPARLKIGAMLSEMPKKYWRNLPEAALIPALVAGAQAREATMIGTAPLPEKRPGNAMAAWTALREEARGCTRCPLHGPATQTVFGEGPVDAPLFFIGEQPGDQEDLAGRPFVGPAGQLFDAALAEAGVDRARAYVTNAVKHFKFEPRGKRRIHQTPQAGEVQACRWWLQQELALVRPRVIVALGATAARALLGKVVTIGKLRGTAIPLADGAEGWITVHPSYLLRLPDAAKAAEERARFVAELRVVGERVRALA
;
A
#
# COMPACT_ATOMS: atom_id res chain seq x y z
N MET A 1 41.54 1.55 -22.14
CA MET A 1 40.24 1.33 -21.49
C MET A 1 40.38 0.13 -20.57
N TYR A 2 40.06 0.28 -19.29
CA TYR A 2 40.12 -0.75 -18.25
C TYR A 2 38.81 -1.55 -18.23
N ARG A 3 38.90 -2.84 -17.89
CA ARG A 3 37.75 -3.73 -17.74
C ARG A 3 37.40 -3.90 -16.25
N ALA A 4 36.11 -3.75 -15.94
CA ALA A 4 35.56 -3.90 -14.59
C ALA A 4 34.49 -5.01 -14.60
N SER A 5 34.84 -6.18 -14.08
CA SER A 5 33.94 -7.35 -14.05
C SER A 5 33.24 -7.47 -12.71
N LEU A 6 31.92 -7.66 -12.74
CA LEU A 6 31.06 -7.85 -11.58
C LEU A 6 30.50 -9.27 -11.57
N ALA A 7 30.30 -9.85 -10.38
CA ALA A 7 29.87 -11.24 -10.24
C ALA A 7 28.40 -11.43 -10.65
N ALA A 8 27.57 -10.40 -10.44
CA ALA A 8 26.13 -10.44 -10.69
C ALA A 8 25.62 -9.05 -11.08
N PRO A 9 24.46 -8.95 -11.76
CA PRO A 9 23.94 -7.65 -12.22
C PRO A 9 23.50 -6.72 -11.08
N ASP A 10 23.31 -7.25 -9.88
CA ASP A 10 22.95 -6.56 -8.64
C ASP A 10 24.11 -6.49 -7.63
N ASP A 11 25.35 -6.78 -8.04
CA ASP A 11 26.56 -6.83 -7.20
C ASP A 11 27.05 -5.43 -6.79
N PHE A 12 26.42 -4.85 -5.77
CA PHE A 12 26.81 -3.56 -5.22
C PHE A 12 28.19 -3.56 -4.56
N ASP A 13 28.53 -4.62 -3.83
CA ASP A 13 29.78 -4.66 -3.08
C ASP A 13 30.99 -4.83 -4.02
N GLY A 14 30.87 -5.68 -5.05
CA GLY A 14 31.86 -5.78 -6.12
C GLY A 14 32.02 -4.48 -6.88
N TRP A 15 30.91 -3.82 -7.24
CA TRP A 15 30.96 -2.49 -7.86
C TRP A 15 31.65 -1.48 -6.96
N ARG A 16 31.30 -1.43 -5.67
CA ARG A 16 31.86 -0.48 -4.70
C ARG A 16 33.36 -0.67 -4.50
N ALA A 17 33.83 -1.92 -4.39
CA ALA A 17 35.24 -2.23 -4.25
C ALA A 17 36.04 -1.78 -5.49
N THR A 18 35.55 -2.14 -6.68
CA THR A 18 36.18 -1.80 -7.96
C THR A 18 36.15 -0.30 -8.25
N ALA A 19 35.01 0.36 -8.03
CA ALA A 19 34.86 1.81 -8.16
C ALA A 19 35.79 2.58 -7.23
N ARG A 20 35.96 2.11 -5.98
CA ARG A 20 36.91 2.73 -5.05
C ARG A 20 38.35 2.62 -5.54
N GLY A 21 38.75 1.46 -6.07
CA GLY A 21 40.08 1.24 -6.65
C GLY A 21 40.35 2.19 -7.82
N PHE A 22 39.43 2.26 -8.79
CA PHE A 22 39.54 3.18 -9.92
C PHE A 22 39.57 4.64 -9.51
N ALA A 23 38.73 5.04 -8.54
CA ALA A 23 38.74 6.41 -8.03
C ALA A 23 40.08 6.76 -7.36
N LEU A 24 40.65 5.88 -6.54
CA LEU A 24 41.95 6.10 -5.91
C LEU A 24 43.09 6.20 -6.94
N ALA A 25 43.01 5.42 -8.02
CA ALA A 25 43.94 5.48 -9.14
C ALA A 25 43.69 6.66 -10.11
N GLY A 26 42.64 7.45 -9.90
CA GLY A 26 42.33 8.62 -10.73
C GLY A 26 41.89 8.28 -12.16
N VAL A 27 41.30 7.10 -12.38
CA VAL A 27 40.86 6.66 -13.71
C VAL A 27 39.62 7.45 -14.15
N ASP A 28 39.61 7.91 -15.41
CA ASP A 28 38.46 8.63 -15.96
C ASP A 28 37.26 7.68 -16.18
N PRO A 29 36.01 8.09 -15.89
CA PRO A 29 34.83 7.27 -16.16
C PRO A 29 34.72 6.77 -17.61
N ALA A 30 35.19 7.53 -18.60
CA ALA A 30 35.17 7.15 -20.01
C ALA A 30 36.16 6.03 -20.35
N ASP A 31 37.16 5.80 -19.48
CA ASP A 31 38.18 4.78 -19.66
C ASP A 31 37.79 3.43 -19.06
N ILE A 32 36.56 3.25 -18.55
CA ILE A 32 36.13 2.02 -17.87
C ILE A 32 34.97 1.34 -18.61
N VAL A 33 35.14 0.07 -18.96
CA VAL A 33 34.05 -0.80 -19.42
C VAL A 33 33.58 -1.66 -18.25
N TRP A 34 32.30 -1.53 -17.90
CA TRP A 34 31.66 -2.35 -16.87
C TRP A 34 30.96 -3.57 -17.50
N GLN A 35 31.23 -4.75 -16.96
CA GLN A 35 30.68 -6.02 -17.41
C GLN A 35 30.17 -6.85 -16.24
N VAL A 36 29.20 -7.72 -16.50
CA VAL A 36 28.59 -8.62 -15.51
C VAL A 36 28.82 -10.05 -15.98
N GLY A 37 29.46 -10.88 -15.17
CA GLY A 37 29.82 -12.26 -15.55
C GLY A 37 30.97 -12.32 -16.57
N GLY A 38 31.25 -13.55 -17.03
CA GLY A 38 32.29 -13.86 -18.02
C GLY A 38 31.77 -13.83 -19.46
N ASP A 39 31.05 -12.78 -19.85
CA ASP A 39 30.68 -12.60 -21.25
C ASP A 39 31.96 -12.29 -22.05
N ASP A 40 32.41 -13.24 -22.87
CA ASP A 40 33.53 -13.15 -23.84
C ASP A 40 33.17 -12.21 -25.02
N GLY A 41 32.59 -11.05 -24.73
CA GLY A 41 31.64 -10.40 -25.63
C GLY A 41 31.92 -8.96 -25.99
N ASP A 42 33.17 -8.47 -25.91
CA ASP A 42 33.51 -7.22 -26.59
C ASP A 42 34.91 -7.29 -27.21
N LEU A 43 34.94 -7.55 -28.52
CA LEU A 43 36.16 -7.62 -29.35
C LEU A 43 36.97 -6.31 -29.35
N PHE A 44 36.41 -5.23 -28.81
CA PHE A 44 37.02 -3.90 -28.72
C PHE A 44 37.30 -3.44 -27.28
N ALA A 45 36.97 -4.25 -26.26
CA ALA A 45 37.30 -3.94 -24.87
C ALA A 45 38.80 -4.16 -24.64
N GLY A 46 39.59 -3.08 -24.66
CA GLY A 46 41.03 -3.15 -24.47
C GLY A 46 41.44 -3.91 -23.19
N ASP A 47 42.43 -4.80 -23.32
CA ASP A 47 43.04 -5.55 -22.21
C ASP A 47 44.06 -4.69 -21.44
N ALA A 48 43.69 -3.44 -21.11
CA ALA A 48 44.58 -2.62 -20.28
C ALA A 48 44.75 -3.31 -18.92
N PRO A 49 45.99 -3.53 -18.45
CA PRO A 49 46.22 -4.11 -17.14
C PRO A 49 45.51 -3.27 -16.07
N PRO A 50 45.02 -3.87 -14.97
CA PRO A 50 44.37 -3.12 -13.91
C PRO A 50 45.29 -1.98 -13.44
N PRO A 51 44.73 -0.81 -13.08
CA PRO A 51 45.54 0.32 -12.65
C PRO A 51 46.36 -0.08 -11.42
N VAL A 52 47.54 0.53 -11.28
CA VAL A 52 48.42 0.30 -10.13
C VAL A 52 47.61 0.58 -8.86
N ALA A 53 47.61 -0.38 -7.93
CA ALA A 53 46.89 -0.23 -6.68
C ALA A 53 47.45 0.97 -5.89
N VAL A 54 46.59 1.97 -5.67
CA VAL A 54 46.91 3.13 -4.85
C VAL A 54 46.31 2.93 -3.46
N GLU A 55 47.16 2.91 -2.43
CA GLU A 55 46.71 2.87 -1.05
C GLU A 55 46.06 4.22 -0.66
N GLY A 56 44.85 4.17 -0.10
CA GLY A 56 44.18 5.39 0.34
C GLY A 56 42.73 5.18 0.75
N THR A 57 42.14 6.24 1.31
CA THR A 57 40.72 6.28 1.66
C THR A 57 40.09 7.62 1.32
N PHE A 58 38.82 7.61 0.96
CA PHE A 58 37.99 8.80 0.85
C PHE A 58 36.59 8.51 1.39
N GLY A 59 35.90 9.55 1.83
CA GLY A 59 34.52 9.47 2.32
C GLY A 59 33.52 9.92 1.25
N VAL A 60 32.30 9.39 1.33
CA VAL A 60 31.16 9.85 0.53
C VAL A 60 29.93 10.00 1.43
N PRO A 61 28.98 10.88 1.09
CA PRO A 61 27.74 11.03 1.84
C PRO A 61 26.94 9.72 1.88
N ARG A 62 26.27 9.45 3.01
CA ARG A 62 25.36 8.29 3.14
C ARG A 62 24.27 8.27 2.07
N ALA A 63 23.73 9.44 1.73
CA ALA A 63 22.71 9.58 0.70
C ALA A 63 23.16 9.05 -0.68
N PHE A 64 24.45 9.18 -1.02
CA PHE A 64 25.00 8.60 -2.24
C PHE A 64 25.01 7.07 -2.18
N VAL A 65 25.44 6.51 -1.05
CA VAL A 65 25.47 5.05 -0.84
C VAL A 65 24.06 4.46 -0.97
N ASP A 66 23.07 5.07 -0.30
CA ASP A 66 21.67 4.63 -0.36
C ASP A 66 21.10 4.72 -1.80
N LEU A 67 21.43 5.80 -2.53
CA LEU A 67 21.03 5.97 -3.92
C LEU A 67 21.68 4.92 -4.83
N ALA A 68 22.98 4.67 -4.67
CA ALA A 68 23.74 3.71 -5.46
C ALA A 68 23.24 2.28 -5.24
N GLN A 69 22.98 1.89 -3.99
CA GLN A 69 22.37 0.59 -3.65
C GLN A 69 21.00 0.38 -4.31
N SER A 70 20.22 1.45 -4.50
CA SER A 70 18.94 1.34 -5.20
C SER A 70 19.10 1.37 -6.72
N ALA A 71 19.96 2.22 -7.28
CA ALA A 71 20.09 2.39 -8.72
C ALA A 71 20.81 1.22 -9.40
N ILE A 72 21.72 0.56 -8.69
CA ILE A 72 22.50 -0.57 -9.23
C ILE A 72 21.64 -1.78 -9.60
N LEU A 73 20.44 -1.89 -9.03
CA LEU A 73 19.47 -2.94 -9.34
C LEU A 73 18.74 -2.70 -10.68
N HIS A 74 18.92 -1.54 -11.32
CA HIS A 74 18.27 -1.24 -12.59
C HIS A 74 18.85 -2.09 -13.73
N ARG A 75 18.11 -2.34 -14.81
CA ARG A 75 18.58 -3.07 -16.00
C ARG A 75 19.41 -2.23 -16.98
N ASP A 76 19.55 -0.93 -16.73
CA ASP A 76 20.27 -0.06 -17.66
C ASP A 76 21.76 -0.46 -17.61
N PRO A 77 22.37 -0.87 -18.75
CA PRO A 77 23.77 -1.31 -18.75
C PRO A 77 24.74 -0.19 -18.34
N GLN A 78 24.35 1.09 -18.53
CA GLN A 78 25.17 2.24 -18.17
C GLN A 78 25.14 2.56 -16.67
N ARG A 79 24.29 1.91 -15.86
CA ARG A 79 24.10 2.26 -14.44
C ARG A 79 25.41 2.28 -13.64
N PHE A 80 26.32 1.34 -13.89
CA PHE A 80 27.60 1.24 -13.18
C PHE A 80 28.53 2.41 -13.54
N ALA A 81 28.60 2.76 -14.83
CA ALA A 81 29.35 3.90 -15.33
C ALA A 81 28.78 5.23 -14.82
N LEU A 82 27.45 5.38 -14.82
CA LEU A 82 26.77 6.57 -14.30
C LEU A 82 27.03 6.76 -12.80
N LEU A 83 26.93 5.68 -12.01
CA LEU A 83 27.23 5.71 -10.58
C LEU A 83 28.69 6.05 -10.31
N TYR A 84 29.61 5.56 -11.14
CA TYR A 84 31.04 5.86 -11.03
C TYR A 84 31.34 7.33 -11.41
N ALA A 85 30.71 7.85 -12.47
CA ALA A 85 30.81 9.25 -12.83
C ALA A 85 30.30 10.17 -11.70
N LEU A 86 29.18 9.81 -11.06
CA LEU A 86 28.65 10.57 -9.93
C LEU A 86 29.59 10.51 -8.72
N LEU A 87 30.22 9.35 -8.48
CA LEU A 87 31.25 9.21 -7.45
C LEU A 87 32.42 10.16 -7.69
N MET A 88 32.95 10.23 -8.91
CA MET A 88 34.05 11.14 -9.26
C MET A 88 33.62 12.60 -9.10
N GLN A 89 32.43 12.96 -9.58
CA GLN A 89 31.86 14.30 -9.40
C GLN A 89 31.71 14.69 -7.92
N LEU A 90 31.32 13.74 -7.05
CA LEU A 90 31.20 13.99 -5.60
C LEU A 90 32.54 14.25 -4.91
N ARG A 91 33.63 13.66 -5.42
CA ARG A 91 34.98 13.91 -4.89
C ARG A 91 35.44 15.33 -5.21
N ASP A 92 35.16 15.80 -6.41
CA ASP A 92 35.53 17.14 -6.85
C ASP A 92 34.58 18.20 -6.29
N ARG A 93 33.29 17.86 -6.13
CA ARG A 93 32.22 18.74 -5.66
C ARG A 93 31.35 18.03 -4.61
N PRO A 94 31.71 18.14 -3.31
CA PRO A 94 30.98 17.48 -2.23
C PRO A 94 29.49 17.83 -2.13
N GLY A 95 29.09 19.03 -2.58
CA GLY A 95 27.71 19.52 -2.59
C GLY A 95 26.83 19.01 -3.76
N THR A 96 27.30 18.03 -4.54
CA THR A 96 26.57 17.52 -5.70
C THR A 96 25.24 16.86 -5.30
N MET A 97 25.13 16.26 -4.11
CA MET A 97 23.91 15.57 -3.68
C MET A 97 22.72 16.54 -3.43
N GLU A 98 23.04 17.80 -3.12
CA GLU A 98 22.10 18.88 -2.85
C GLU A 98 21.61 19.56 -4.14
N ASP A 99 22.38 19.49 -5.23
CA ASP A 99 22.02 20.07 -6.52
C ASP A 99 21.03 19.19 -7.28
N LYS A 100 19.73 19.40 -7.02
CA LYS A 100 18.65 18.70 -7.72
C LYS A 100 18.50 19.07 -9.19
N ALA A 101 19.22 20.08 -9.69
CA ALA A 101 19.24 20.41 -11.11
C ALA A 101 20.29 19.60 -11.88
N ASP A 102 21.26 18.97 -11.20
CA ASP A 102 22.34 18.20 -11.82
C ASP A 102 21.78 17.06 -12.70
N PRO A 103 22.12 17.03 -14.01
CA PRO A 103 21.56 16.05 -14.95
C PRO A 103 21.94 14.59 -14.62
N LEU A 104 23.16 14.36 -14.11
CA LEU A 104 23.66 13.03 -13.80
C LEU A 104 22.96 12.47 -12.56
N LEU A 105 22.86 13.28 -11.50
CA LEU A 105 22.11 12.93 -10.30
C LEU A 105 20.64 12.64 -10.64
N ARG A 106 19.98 13.50 -11.41
CA ARG A 106 18.57 13.29 -11.83
C ARG A 106 18.39 12.00 -12.62
N ARG A 107 19.33 11.66 -13.51
CA ARG A 107 19.28 10.41 -14.28
C ARG A 107 19.34 9.20 -13.35
N ILE A 108 20.26 9.20 -12.39
CA ILE A 108 20.42 8.11 -11.41
C ILE A 108 19.23 8.01 -10.46
N GLU A 109 18.69 9.15 -9.99
CA GLU A 109 17.45 9.19 -9.20
C GLU A 109 16.26 8.59 -9.97
N GLY A 110 16.21 8.78 -11.29
CA GLY A 110 15.25 8.13 -12.19
C GLY A 110 15.37 6.61 -12.20
N LEU A 111 16.60 6.08 -12.34
CA LEU A 111 16.87 4.64 -12.27
C LEU A 111 16.43 4.06 -10.91
N ALA A 112 16.84 4.70 -9.82
CA ALA A 112 16.45 4.29 -8.46
C ALA A 112 14.92 4.36 -8.23
N LYS A 113 14.23 5.34 -8.84
CA LYS A 113 12.76 5.42 -8.77
C LYS A 113 12.10 4.25 -9.50
N ALA A 114 12.59 3.86 -10.68
CA ALA A 114 12.08 2.71 -11.42
C ALA A 114 12.27 1.40 -10.64
N VAL A 115 13.44 1.20 -10.02
CA VAL A 115 13.72 0.06 -9.13
C VAL A 115 12.74 0.04 -7.96
N ARG A 116 12.57 1.15 -7.23
CA ARG A 116 11.63 1.22 -6.08
C ARG A 116 10.19 0.90 -6.48
N ARG A 117 9.77 1.32 -7.67
CA ARG A 117 8.44 0.98 -8.22
C ARG A 117 8.31 -0.52 -8.47
N ASP A 118 9.32 -1.15 -9.06
CA ASP A 118 9.30 -2.59 -9.34
C ASP A 118 9.33 -3.43 -8.05
N ILE A 119 10.14 -3.01 -7.06
CA ILE A 119 10.12 -3.57 -5.70
C ILE A 119 8.71 -3.49 -5.10
N HIS A 120 8.05 -2.34 -5.21
CA HIS A 120 6.68 -2.18 -4.74
C HIS A 120 5.71 -3.12 -5.47
N LYS A 121 5.83 -3.24 -6.80
CA LYS A 121 5.01 -4.17 -7.61
C LYS A 121 5.20 -5.62 -7.14
N MET A 122 6.42 -6.08 -6.96
CA MET A 122 6.70 -7.44 -6.49
C MET A 122 6.03 -7.70 -5.13
N ARG A 123 6.21 -6.79 -4.16
CA ARG A 123 5.60 -6.93 -2.83
C ARG A 123 4.07 -6.87 -2.85
N ALA A 124 3.49 -6.09 -3.75
CA ALA A 124 2.04 -5.89 -3.84
C ALA A 124 1.33 -7.01 -4.62
N PHE A 125 1.98 -7.60 -5.62
CA PHE A 125 1.35 -8.47 -6.61
C PHE A 125 1.84 -9.91 -6.62
N VAL A 126 2.90 -10.27 -5.89
CA VAL A 126 3.25 -11.69 -5.69
C VAL A 126 2.07 -12.39 -5.00
N ARG A 127 1.63 -13.50 -5.58
CA ARG A 127 0.54 -14.34 -5.07
C ARG A 127 1.01 -15.77 -4.99
N PHE A 128 0.91 -16.34 -3.80
CA PHE A 128 1.29 -17.70 -3.53
C PHE A 128 0.11 -18.64 -3.78
N ARG A 129 0.38 -19.76 -4.42
CA ARG A 129 -0.54 -20.88 -4.62
C ARG A 129 0.01 -22.08 -3.87
N ALA A 130 -0.84 -22.77 -3.12
CA ALA A 130 -0.45 -24.00 -2.43
C ALA A 130 -0.27 -25.13 -3.45
N LEU A 131 0.78 -25.91 -3.26
CA LEU A 131 1.09 -27.12 -4.00
C LEU A 131 1.52 -28.16 -2.97
N GLU A 132 0.95 -29.35 -3.05
CA GLU A 132 1.37 -30.47 -2.21
C GLU A 132 2.62 -31.12 -2.83
N ASP A 133 3.74 -31.10 -2.11
CA ASP A 133 4.97 -31.80 -2.47
C ASP A 133 5.26 -32.96 -1.51
N ALA A 134 6.31 -33.75 -1.79
CA ALA A 134 6.68 -34.92 -0.99
C ALA A 134 7.02 -34.58 0.48
N ASP A 135 7.36 -33.33 0.76
CA ASP A 135 7.73 -32.81 2.08
C ASP A 135 6.61 -31.94 2.69
N GLY A 136 5.41 -31.96 2.09
CA GLY A 136 4.21 -31.23 2.54
C GLY A 136 3.81 -30.03 1.67
N THR A 137 2.94 -29.17 2.19
CA THR A 137 2.44 -28.01 1.44
C THR A 137 3.55 -26.98 1.19
N ARG A 138 3.79 -26.66 -0.09
CA ARG A 138 4.68 -25.60 -0.57
C ARG A 138 3.90 -24.52 -1.32
N PHE A 139 4.23 -23.28 -1.05
CA PHE A 139 3.58 -22.12 -1.64
C PHE A 139 4.40 -21.54 -2.80
N VAL A 140 3.92 -21.67 -4.03
CA VAL A 140 4.65 -21.24 -5.23
C VAL A 140 4.01 -19.98 -5.82
N ALA A 141 4.84 -19.02 -6.22
CA ALA A 141 4.42 -17.79 -6.88
C ALA A 141 5.27 -17.53 -8.13
N TRP A 142 4.64 -17.00 -9.19
CA TRP A 142 5.34 -16.51 -10.38
C TRP A 142 5.39 -14.98 -10.39
N PHE A 143 6.55 -14.39 -10.70
CA PHE A 143 6.69 -12.95 -10.89
C PHE A 143 7.72 -12.61 -11.96
N GLU A 144 7.42 -11.61 -12.79
CA GLU A 144 8.32 -11.13 -13.85
C GLU A 144 8.83 -9.72 -13.53
N PRO A 145 10.00 -9.59 -12.87
CA PRO A 145 10.54 -8.31 -12.48
C PRO A 145 11.06 -7.52 -13.70
N GLU A 146 10.81 -6.21 -13.71
CA GLU A 146 11.39 -5.28 -14.70
C GLU A 146 12.85 -4.97 -14.38
N GLN A 147 13.31 -5.21 -13.16
CA GLN A 147 14.64 -4.85 -12.64
C GLN A 147 15.29 -6.04 -11.90
N HIS A 148 16.58 -5.97 -11.56
CA HIS A 148 17.27 -7.03 -10.80
C HIS A 148 16.98 -6.93 -9.30
N ILE A 149 15.71 -7.16 -8.92
CA ILE A 149 15.20 -6.85 -7.58
C ILE A 149 14.97 -8.07 -6.69
N VAL A 150 15.14 -9.29 -7.21
CA VAL A 150 14.68 -10.51 -6.54
C VAL A 150 15.47 -10.75 -5.25
N ARG A 151 16.81 -10.74 -5.31
CA ARG A 151 17.69 -10.90 -4.14
C ARG A 151 17.45 -9.80 -3.10
N ALA A 152 17.36 -8.55 -3.56
CA ALA A 152 17.07 -7.40 -2.70
C ALA A 152 15.71 -7.49 -1.97
N ASN A 153 14.76 -8.27 -2.50
CA ASN A 153 13.45 -8.49 -1.87
C ASN A 153 13.35 -9.77 -1.05
N ALA A 154 14.28 -10.73 -1.19
CA ALA A 154 14.13 -12.04 -0.56
C ALA A 154 13.93 -11.93 0.96
N GLY A 155 14.70 -11.07 1.63
CA GLY A 155 14.55 -10.85 3.08
C GLY A 155 13.18 -10.28 3.50
N PHE A 156 12.49 -9.53 2.62
CA PHE A 156 11.12 -9.09 2.91
C PHE A 156 10.16 -10.28 2.94
N PHE A 157 10.26 -11.20 1.96
CA PHE A 157 9.40 -12.37 1.88
C PHE A 157 9.71 -13.38 2.99
N VAL A 158 10.99 -13.60 3.33
CA VAL A 158 11.39 -14.46 4.45
C VAL A 158 10.75 -13.97 5.76
N ARG A 159 10.87 -12.67 6.07
CA ARG A 159 10.28 -12.13 7.31
C ARG A 159 8.75 -12.18 7.30
N ARG A 160 8.11 -11.94 6.15
CA ARG A 160 6.64 -11.84 6.04
C ARG A 160 5.95 -13.21 6.04
N PHE A 161 6.64 -14.23 5.54
CA PHE A 161 6.15 -15.57 5.29
C PHE A 161 7.10 -16.63 5.90
N ALA A 162 7.64 -16.36 7.08
CA ALA A 162 8.64 -17.21 7.73
C ALA A 162 8.11 -18.61 8.06
N THR A 163 6.82 -18.72 8.39
CA THR A 163 6.18 -19.94 8.89
C THR A 163 5.69 -20.88 7.78
N MET A 164 5.96 -20.59 6.51
CA MET A 164 5.51 -21.40 5.38
C MET A 164 6.67 -21.68 4.44
N ARG A 165 6.69 -22.87 3.81
CA ARG A 165 7.64 -23.20 2.74
C ARG A 165 7.18 -22.52 1.46
N TRP A 166 8.01 -21.71 0.83
CA TRP A 166 7.60 -20.98 -0.37
C TRP A 166 8.67 -20.88 -1.44
N SER A 167 8.24 -20.60 -2.66
CA SER A 167 9.11 -20.41 -3.82
C SER A 167 8.58 -19.28 -4.67
N ILE A 168 9.43 -18.30 -4.99
CA ILE A 168 9.12 -17.24 -5.96
C ILE A 168 9.96 -17.51 -7.19
N LEU A 169 9.26 -17.90 -8.25
CA LEU A 169 9.80 -18.23 -9.56
C LEU A 169 9.82 -16.96 -10.40
N THR A 170 10.98 -16.66 -10.99
CA THR A 170 11.12 -15.56 -11.97
C THR A 170 11.95 -16.02 -13.17
N PRO A 171 11.91 -15.31 -14.31
CA PRO A 171 12.64 -15.71 -15.50
C PRO A 171 14.16 -15.82 -15.35
N GLU A 172 14.77 -15.01 -14.47
CA GLU A 172 16.24 -14.97 -14.34
C GLU A 172 16.77 -15.84 -13.21
N LEU A 173 16.06 -15.84 -12.08
CA LEU A 173 16.41 -16.64 -10.91
C LEU A 173 15.16 -16.95 -10.10
N SER A 174 15.25 -17.97 -9.27
CA SER A 174 14.20 -18.34 -8.33
C SER A 174 14.73 -18.26 -6.91
N ILE A 175 13.87 -17.92 -5.96
CA ILE A 175 14.22 -17.93 -4.55
C ILE A 175 13.27 -18.85 -3.79
N HIS A 176 13.84 -19.68 -2.93
CA HIS A 176 13.15 -20.74 -2.21
C HIS A 176 13.42 -20.61 -0.71
N TRP A 177 12.37 -20.70 0.09
CA TRP A 177 12.43 -20.71 1.54
C TRP A 177 11.82 -22.01 2.03
N ASP A 178 12.58 -22.78 2.80
CA ASP A 178 12.16 -24.06 3.36
C ASP A 178 11.64 -23.96 4.81
N GLY A 179 11.60 -22.75 5.39
CA GLY A 179 11.26 -22.53 6.80
C GLY A 179 12.46 -22.14 7.66
N GLU A 180 13.69 -22.41 7.20
CA GLU A 180 14.92 -22.19 7.94
C GLU A 180 16.00 -21.49 7.10
N THR A 181 16.14 -21.91 5.84
CA THR A 181 17.17 -21.44 4.92
C THR A 181 16.56 -20.88 3.63
N LEU A 182 17.15 -19.77 3.17
CA LEU A 182 16.84 -19.17 1.88
C LEU A 182 17.87 -19.71 0.88
N SER A 183 17.40 -20.37 -0.16
CA SER A 183 18.22 -20.83 -1.28
C SER A 183 17.81 -20.15 -2.59
N GLU A 184 18.79 -20.06 -3.50
CA GLU A 184 18.60 -19.55 -4.85
C GLU A 184 18.60 -20.71 -5.84
N GLY A 185 17.67 -20.67 -6.79
CA GLY A 185 17.56 -21.59 -7.90
C GLY A 185 17.69 -20.86 -9.25
N PRO A 186 17.84 -21.61 -10.35
CA PRO A 186 17.89 -21.02 -11.68
C PRO A 186 16.58 -20.30 -12.03
N GLY A 187 16.63 -19.50 -13.09
CA GLY A 187 15.45 -18.94 -13.73
C GLY A 187 14.45 -20.04 -14.08
N ALA A 188 13.18 -19.77 -13.83
CA ALA A 188 12.09 -20.68 -14.12
C ALA A 188 11.23 -20.14 -15.26
N THR A 189 10.36 -20.98 -15.81
CA THR A 189 9.32 -20.59 -16.75
C THR A 189 7.98 -20.53 -16.04
N ARG A 190 7.01 -19.84 -16.66
CA ARG A 190 5.66 -19.76 -16.11
C ARG A 190 4.99 -21.15 -15.94
N GLY A 191 5.34 -22.12 -16.78
CA GLY A 191 4.78 -23.47 -16.71
C GLY A 191 5.23 -24.25 -15.48
N ASP A 192 6.29 -23.80 -14.81
CA ASP A 192 6.80 -24.40 -13.58
C ASP A 192 6.00 -23.97 -12.33
N ALA A 193 5.10 -23.00 -12.48
CA ALA A 193 4.14 -22.62 -11.44
C ALA A 193 2.81 -23.38 -11.63
N PRO A 194 2.05 -23.67 -10.54
CA PRO A 194 0.79 -24.42 -10.62
C PRO A 194 -0.20 -23.80 -11.60
N GLY A 195 -0.78 -24.65 -12.48
CA GLY A 195 -1.83 -24.27 -13.45
C GLY A 195 -3.14 -23.81 -12.80
N ASP A 196 -4.06 -23.30 -13.62
CA ASP A 196 -5.33 -22.74 -13.15
C ASP A 196 -6.32 -23.86 -12.76
N ASP A 197 -6.68 -23.94 -11.47
CA ASP A 197 -7.59 -24.94 -10.88
C ASP A 197 -9.01 -24.34 -10.71
N PRO A 198 -10.10 -25.15 -10.65
CA PRO A 198 -11.51 -24.77 -10.84
C PRO A 198 -12.17 -24.08 -9.63
N VAL A 199 -11.41 -23.24 -8.93
CA VAL A 199 -11.92 -22.23 -7.98
C VAL A 199 -12.00 -20.85 -8.65
N GLU A 200 -11.93 -20.81 -9.98
CA GLU A 200 -11.98 -19.58 -10.77
C GLU A 200 -13.40 -19.03 -10.99
N ASP A 201 -14.44 -19.86 -11.04
CA ASP A 201 -15.79 -19.38 -11.41
C ASP A 201 -16.46 -18.55 -10.30
N ILE A 202 -16.17 -18.88 -9.03
CA ILE A 202 -16.65 -18.11 -7.87
C ILE A 202 -15.98 -16.73 -7.81
N TRP A 203 -14.72 -16.67 -8.25
CA TRP A 203 -13.89 -15.45 -8.23
C TRP A 203 -14.18 -14.53 -9.44
N LYS A 204 -14.41 -15.12 -10.63
CA LYS A 204 -14.85 -14.40 -11.84
C LYS A 204 -16.23 -13.76 -11.68
N GLY A 205 -17.17 -14.44 -11.00
CA GLY A 205 -18.49 -13.90 -10.66
C GLY A 205 -18.42 -12.69 -9.73
N TYR A 206 -17.51 -12.71 -8.76
CA TYR A 206 -17.25 -11.57 -7.88
C TYR A 206 -16.69 -10.39 -8.68
N TYR A 207 -15.63 -10.57 -9.47
CA TYR A 207 -15.00 -9.46 -10.20
C TYR A 207 -15.91 -8.83 -11.28
N ALA A 208 -16.73 -9.62 -11.97
CA ALA A 208 -17.70 -9.12 -12.94
C ALA A 208 -18.80 -8.24 -12.32
N ALA A 209 -19.17 -8.48 -11.05
CA ALA A 209 -20.22 -7.76 -10.34
C ALA A 209 -19.77 -6.39 -9.76
N ILE A 210 -18.47 -6.19 -9.56
CA ILE A 210 -17.86 -4.94 -9.03
C ILE A 210 -17.21 -4.07 -10.12
N PHE A 211 -17.13 -4.55 -11.36
CA PHE A 211 -16.53 -3.83 -12.48
C PHE A 211 -17.41 -2.65 -12.95
N ASN A 212 -16.97 -1.41 -12.69
CA ASN A 212 -17.67 -0.18 -13.08
C ASN A 212 -17.04 0.44 -14.35
N PRO A 213 -17.70 0.38 -15.52
CA PRO A 213 -17.14 0.88 -16.77
C PRO A 213 -16.88 2.39 -16.78
N ALA A 214 -17.63 3.18 -15.99
CA ALA A 214 -17.50 4.64 -15.94
C ALA A 214 -16.24 5.12 -15.20
N ARG A 215 -15.48 4.22 -14.53
CA ARG A 215 -14.21 4.53 -13.85
C ARG A 215 -12.96 4.17 -14.66
N LEU A 216 -13.11 3.73 -15.90
CA LEU A 216 -11.97 3.36 -16.74
C LEU A 216 -11.23 4.61 -17.25
N LYS A 217 -10.17 5.02 -16.56
CA LYS A 217 -9.06 5.73 -17.23
C LYS A 217 -8.21 4.68 -17.94
N ILE A 218 -8.68 4.21 -19.10
CA ILE A 218 -8.03 3.17 -19.93
C ILE A 218 -6.54 3.46 -20.06
N GLY A 219 -6.16 4.72 -20.33
CA GLY A 219 -4.77 5.13 -20.43
C GLY A 219 -3.95 4.97 -19.14
N ALA A 220 -4.52 5.28 -17.97
CA ALA A 220 -3.85 5.17 -16.67
C ALA A 220 -3.75 3.71 -16.18
N MET A 221 -4.77 2.90 -16.49
CA MET A 221 -4.77 1.46 -16.23
C MET A 221 -3.76 0.74 -17.12
N LEU A 222 -3.66 1.11 -18.40
CA LEU A 222 -2.65 0.58 -19.33
C LEU A 222 -1.22 1.06 -19.01
N SER A 223 -1.06 2.26 -18.44
CA SER A 223 0.25 2.80 -18.07
C SER A 223 0.81 2.21 -16.77
N GLU A 224 -0.06 1.87 -15.80
CA GLU A 224 0.34 1.21 -14.55
C GLU A 224 0.40 -0.32 -14.67
N MET A 225 -0.28 -0.89 -15.68
CA MET A 225 -0.44 -2.33 -15.85
C MET A 225 -0.09 -2.76 -17.28
N PRO A 226 1.21 -3.01 -17.57
CA PRO A 226 1.65 -3.53 -18.86
C PRO A 226 0.91 -4.82 -19.24
N LYS A 227 0.43 -4.92 -20.49
CA LYS A 227 -0.37 -6.04 -21.02
C LYS A 227 0.22 -7.43 -20.76
N LYS A 228 1.55 -7.54 -20.58
CA LYS A 228 2.21 -8.82 -20.27
C LYS A 228 1.76 -9.43 -18.93
N TYR A 229 1.47 -8.61 -17.91
CA TYR A 229 1.02 -9.07 -16.59
C TYR A 229 -0.46 -9.50 -16.57
N TRP A 230 -1.21 -9.15 -17.62
CA TRP A 230 -2.65 -9.44 -17.71
C TRP A 230 -2.91 -10.94 -17.82
N ARG A 231 -1.98 -11.69 -18.42
CA ARG A 231 -2.12 -13.14 -18.56
C ARG A 231 -2.01 -13.87 -17.22
N ASN A 232 -1.52 -13.21 -16.16
CA ASN A 232 -1.39 -13.73 -14.80
C ASN A 232 -2.56 -13.27 -13.90
N LEU A 233 -3.55 -12.59 -14.47
CA LEU A 233 -4.74 -12.04 -13.82
C LEU A 233 -5.98 -12.70 -14.45
N PRO A 234 -6.64 -13.67 -13.77
CA PRO A 234 -7.89 -14.29 -14.22
C PRO A 234 -8.98 -13.28 -14.64
N GLU A 235 -8.94 -12.08 -14.05
CA GLU A 235 -9.84 -10.97 -14.25
C GLU A 235 -9.62 -10.23 -15.56
N ALA A 236 -8.39 -10.26 -16.09
CA ALA A 236 -8.05 -9.52 -17.30
C ALA A 236 -8.64 -10.16 -18.57
N ALA A 237 -8.96 -11.45 -18.52
CA ALA A 237 -9.68 -12.16 -19.59
C ALA A 237 -11.13 -11.64 -19.76
N LEU A 238 -11.71 -11.08 -18.70
CA LEU A 238 -13.05 -10.48 -18.74
C LEU A 238 -13.03 -9.06 -19.33
N ILE A 239 -11.88 -8.38 -19.34
CA ILE A 239 -11.77 -6.96 -19.74
C ILE A 239 -12.26 -6.71 -21.18
N PRO A 240 -11.91 -7.51 -22.21
CA PRO A 240 -12.40 -7.28 -23.57
C PRO A 240 -13.94 -7.39 -23.67
N ALA A 241 -14.54 -8.38 -23.01
CA ALA A 241 -16.00 -8.58 -23.00
C ALA A 241 -16.72 -7.53 -22.15
N LEU A 242 -16.13 -7.10 -21.04
CA LEU A 242 -16.64 -6.03 -20.18
C LEU A 242 -16.55 -4.66 -20.87
N VAL A 243 -15.51 -4.41 -21.67
CA VAL A 243 -15.33 -3.19 -22.49
C VAL A 243 -16.29 -3.20 -23.68
N ALA A 244 -16.43 -4.31 -24.41
CA ALA A 244 -17.40 -4.45 -25.49
C ALA A 244 -18.84 -4.31 -24.99
N GLY A 245 -19.16 -4.94 -23.86
CA GLY A 245 -20.46 -4.78 -23.20
C GLY A 245 -20.68 -3.37 -22.63
N ALA A 246 -19.64 -2.62 -22.30
CA ALA A 246 -19.75 -1.22 -21.87
C ALA A 246 -20.04 -0.28 -23.03
N GLN A 247 -19.40 -0.45 -24.19
CA GLN A 247 -19.67 0.33 -25.40
C GLN A 247 -21.09 0.10 -25.94
N ALA A 248 -21.58 -1.15 -25.88
CA ALA A 248 -22.97 -1.46 -26.22
C ALA A 248 -23.97 -0.83 -25.24
N ARG A 249 -23.66 -0.82 -23.93
CA ARG A 249 -24.49 -0.18 -22.89
C ARG A 249 -24.45 1.36 -22.95
N GLU A 250 -23.35 1.94 -23.41
CA GLU A 250 -23.18 3.39 -23.61
C GLU A 250 -24.00 3.89 -24.80
N ALA A 251 -24.07 3.12 -25.90
CA ALA A 251 -24.94 3.40 -27.04
C ALA A 251 -26.43 3.32 -26.68
N THR A 252 -26.83 2.41 -25.79
CA THR A 252 -28.22 2.30 -25.28
C THR A 252 -28.54 3.37 -24.23
N MET A 253 -27.55 3.84 -23.45
CA MET A 253 -27.74 4.85 -22.39
C MET A 253 -27.85 6.30 -22.89
N ILE A 254 -27.49 6.61 -24.14
CA ILE A 254 -27.71 7.94 -24.73
C ILE A 254 -29.20 8.18 -25.08
N GLY A 255 -30.04 7.13 -25.12
CA GLY A 255 -31.42 7.22 -25.60
C GLY A 255 -32.51 7.42 -24.55
N THR A 256 -32.35 6.97 -23.30
CA THR A 256 -33.44 7.00 -22.31
C THR A 256 -32.90 6.90 -20.90
N ALA A 257 -33.01 7.98 -20.13
CA ALA A 257 -32.74 7.98 -18.69
C ALA A 257 -34.00 7.63 -17.89
N PRO A 258 -33.93 6.62 -17.00
CA PRO A 258 -34.63 6.68 -15.73
C PRO A 258 -33.70 6.51 -14.51
N LEU A 259 -34.20 7.01 -13.38
CA LEU A 259 -33.66 7.05 -12.01
C LEU A 259 -33.17 5.68 -11.46
N PRO A 260 -32.34 5.66 -10.39
CA PRO A 260 -31.56 4.49 -9.99
C PRO A 260 -32.42 3.38 -9.36
N GLU A 261 -32.47 2.23 -10.03
CA GLU A 261 -33.05 1.01 -9.47
C GLU A 261 -32.16 0.33 -8.42
N LYS A 262 -32.83 -0.41 -7.53
CA LYS A 262 -32.31 -1.12 -6.35
C LYS A 262 -31.11 -2.03 -6.66
N ARG A 263 -30.13 -2.00 -5.74
CA ARG A 263 -28.84 -2.71 -5.78
C ARG A 263 -28.99 -4.24 -5.65
N PRO A 264 -28.02 -5.04 -6.17
CA PRO A 264 -28.07 -6.50 -6.15
C PRO A 264 -27.85 -7.08 -4.74
N GLY A 265 -28.57 -8.17 -4.43
CA GLY A 265 -28.81 -8.70 -3.08
C GLY A 265 -27.67 -9.42 -2.34
N ASN A 266 -26.39 -9.14 -2.60
CA ASN A 266 -25.25 -9.83 -1.96
C ASN A 266 -24.37 -8.96 -1.03
N ALA A 267 -24.69 -7.67 -0.86
CA ALA A 267 -23.86 -6.75 -0.06
C ALA A 267 -23.71 -7.21 1.41
N MET A 268 -24.76 -7.81 1.99
CA MET A 268 -24.70 -8.35 3.35
C MET A 268 -23.78 -9.56 3.46
N ALA A 269 -23.80 -10.46 2.48
CA ALA A 269 -22.90 -11.62 2.45
C ALA A 269 -21.43 -11.18 2.31
N ALA A 270 -21.17 -10.19 1.44
CA ALA A 270 -19.84 -9.62 1.27
C ALA A 270 -19.34 -8.92 2.55
N TRP A 271 -20.23 -8.22 3.26
CA TRP A 271 -19.91 -7.62 4.55
C TRP A 271 -19.56 -8.67 5.60
N THR A 272 -20.35 -9.74 5.70
CA THR A 272 -20.08 -10.84 6.63
C THR A 272 -18.73 -11.48 6.34
N ALA A 273 -18.42 -11.78 5.07
CA ALA A 273 -17.13 -12.34 4.69
C ALA A 273 -15.96 -11.40 5.04
N LEU A 274 -16.11 -10.10 4.75
CA LEU A 274 -15.09 -9.10 5.08
C LEU A 274 -14.88 -8.96 6.60
N ARG A 275 -15.96 -9.01 7.38
CA ARG A 275 -15.90 -8.99 8.83
C ARG A 275 -15.18 -10.23 9.37
N GLU A 276 -15.47 -11.42 8.84
CA GLU A 276 -14.79 -12.66 9.26
C GLU A 276 -13.29 -12.63 8.91
N GLU A 277 -12.92 -12.14 7.73
CA GLU A 277 -11.50 -11.94 7.38
C GLU A 277 -10.82 -10.95 8.34
N ALA A 278 -11.51 -9.88 8.74
CA ALA A 278 -10.98 -8.89 9.65
C ALA A 278 -10.65 -9.45 11.03
N ARG A 279 -11.38 -10.47 11.51
CA ARG A 279 -11.13 -11.12 12.82
C ARG A 279 -9.74 -11.77 12.90
N GLY A 280 -9.18 -12.20 11.77
CA GLY A 280 -7.84 -12.78 11.68
C GLY A 280 -6.74 -11.77 11.34
N CYS A 281 -7.03 -10.46 11.38
CA CYS A 281 -6.13 -9.44 10.86
C CYS A 281 -4.85 -9.29 11.70
N THR A 282 -3.70 -9.50 11.05
CA THR A 282 -2.36 -9.28 11.62
C THR A 282 -1.58 -8.14 10.97
N ARG A 283 -2.27 -7.20 10.28
CA ARG A 283 -1.65 -6.14 9.47
C ARG A 283 -0.82 -5.11 10.25
N CYS A 284 -1.00 -5.02 11.56
CA CYS A 284 -0.24 -4.09 12.42
C CYS A 284 -0.12 -4.66 13.85
N PRO A 285 0.87 -4.23 14.65
CA PRO A 285 1.15 -4.81 15.98
C PRO A 285 -0.02 -4.78 16.98
N LEU A 286 -1.04 -3.94 16.75
CA LEU A 286 -2.19 -3.80 17.63
C LEU A 286 -3.03 -5.07 17.78
N HIS A 287 -2.94 -6.03 16.84
CA HIS A 287 -3.66 -7.30 16.94
C HIS A 287 -3.18 -8.17 18.12
N GLY A 288 -1.93 -7.99 18.57
CA GLY A 288 -1.33 -8.80 19.62
C GLY A 288 -1.90 -8.51 21.01
N PRO A 289 -1.91 -7.25 21.48
CA PRO A 289 -2.41 -6.90 22.81
C PRO A 289 -3.94 -6.71 22.88
N ALA A 290 -4.61 -6.43 21.76
CA ALA A 290 -6.07 -6.28 21.73
C ALA A 290 -6.79 -7.62 21.97
N THR A 291 -8.01 -7.57 22.51
CA THR A 291 -8.79 -8.80 22.76
C THR A 291 -9.35 -9.36 21.47
N GLN A 292 -9.86 -8.49 20.59
CA GLN A 292 -10.42 -8.88 19.31
C GLN A 292 -10.48 -7.70 18.34
N THR A 293 -10.72 -8.01 17.07
CA THR A 293 -11.06 -6.99 16.08
C THR A 293 -12.46 -6.43 16.33
N VAL A 294 -12.58 -5.11 16.38
CA VAL A 294 -13.86 -4.40 16.39
C VAL A 294 -14.09 -3.80 15.00
N PHE A 295 -14.87 -4.51 14.21
CA PHE A 295 -15.28 -4.08 12.87
C PHE A 295 -16.40 -3.03 12.94
N GLY A 296 -16.76 -2.44 11.80
CA GLY A 296 -17.91 -1.53 11.75
C GLY A 296 -19.23 -2.28 11.90
N GLU A 297 -20.29 -1.57 12.27
CA GLU A 297 -21.66 -2.09 12.35
C GLU A 297 -22.67 -1.12 11.75
N GLY A 298 -23.77 -1.66 11.20
CA GLY A 298 -24.89 -0.90 10.65
C GLY A 298 -25.38 -1.46 9.31
N PRO A 299 -26.39 -0.82 8.68
CA PRO A 299 -26.87 -1.24 7.37
C PRO A 299 -25.78 -1.13 6.30
N VAL A 300 -25.65 -2.14 5.43
CA VAL A 300 -24.68 -2.15 4.32
C VAL A 300 -25.08 -1.24 3.16
N ASP A 301 -26.25 -0.61 3.24
CA ASP A 301 -26.77 0.41 2.34
C ASP A 301 -26.94 1.77 3.06
N ALA A 302 -26.33 1.94 4.24
CA ALA A 302 -26.44 3.15 5.04
C ALA A 302 -26.04 4.41 4.23
N PRO A 303 -26.91 5.42 4.13
CA PRO A 303 -26.56 6.67 3.45
C PRO A 303 -25.57 7.54 4.26
N LEU A 304 -25.44 7.26 5.56
CA LEU A 304 -24.61 7.97 6.51
C LEU A 304 -23.58 7.03 7.14
N PHE A 305 -22.32 7.47 7.19
CA PHE A 305 -21.20 6.67 7.67
C PHE A 305 -20.37 7.47 8.68
N PHE A 306 -20.11 6.92 9.87
CA PHE A 306 -19.28 7.55 10.90
C PHE A 306 -17.97 6.79 11.09
N ILE A 307 -16.89 7.56 11.24
CA ILE A 307 -15.53 7.04 11.49
C ILE A 307 -15.01 7.62 12.80
N GLY A 308 -14.80 6.78 13.81
CA GLY A 308 -14.06 7.11 15.03
C GLY A 308 -12.55 6.86 14.92
N GLU A 309 -11.84 6.99 16.04
CA GLU A 309 -10.39 6.79 16.09
C GLU A 309 -10.03 5.29 16.13
N GLN A 310 -10.37 4.62 17.21
CA GLN A 310 -10.11 3.21 17.48
C GLN A 310 -11.13 2.69 18.50
N PRO A 311 -11.21 1.36 18.73
CA PRO A 311 -12.04 0.80 19.79
C PRO A 311 -11.49 1.22 21.16
N GLY A 312 -12.36 1.42 22.14
CA GLY A 312 -11.99 1.59 23.53
C GLY A 312 -12.02 0.27 24.30
N ASP A 313 -11.87 0.37 25.62
CA ASP A 313 -11.87 -0.76 26.55
C ASP A 313 -13.13 -1.62 26.44
N GLN A 314 -14.31 -0.99 26.44
CA GLN A 314 -15.58 -1.73 26.37
C GLN A 314 -15.84 -2.28 24.97
N GLU A 315 -15.49 -1.53 23.93
CA GLU A 315 -15.62 -1.97 22.54
C GLU A 315 -14.75 -3.20 22.26
N ASP A 316 -13.50 -3.22 22.74
CA ASP A 316 -12.57 -4.34 22.57
C ASP A 316 -13.08 -5.63 23.24
N LEU A 317 -13.82 -5.53 24.34
CA LEU A 317 -14.43 -6.70 24.99
C LEU A 317 -15.75 -7.11 24.32
N ALA A 318 -16.54 -6.13 23.88
CA ALA A 318 -17.85 -6.37 23.29
C ALA A 318 -17.79 -6.77 21.81
N GLY A 319 -16.69 -6.48 21.11
CA GLY A 319 -16.55 -6.70 19.66
C GLY A 319 -17.41 -5.75 18.82
N ARG A 320 -17.88 -4.63 19.40
CA ARG A 320 -18.81 -3.68 18.78
C ARG A 320 -18.33 -2.24 18.96
N PRO A 321 -18.42 -1.38 17.92
CA PRO A 321 -17.93 -0.01 17.99
C PRO A 321 -18.92 0.89 18.76
N PHE A 322 -18.40 1.90 19.47
CA PHE A 322 -19.19 2.92 20.17
C PHE A 322 -20.21 2.36 21.20
N VAL A 323 -19.81 1.42 22.05
CA VAL A 323 -20.65 0.90 23.15
C VAL A 323 -20.32 1.49 24.52
N GLY A 324 -19.13 2.07 24.68
CA GLY A 324 -18.65 2.69 25.90
C GLY A 324 -19.21 4.11 26.14
N PRO A 325 -18.68 4.84 27.14
CA PRO A 325 -19.20 6.17 27.52
C PRO A 325 -19.22 7.19 26.38
N ALA A 326 -18.20 7.17 25.51
CA ALA A 326 -18.14 8.03 24.34
C ALA A 326 -19.22 7.65 23.30
N GLY A 327 -19.55 6.36 23.19
CA GLY A 327 -20.63 5.85 22.36
C GLY A 327 -22.01 6.25 22.87
N GLN A 328 -22.23 6.16 24.18
CA GLN A 328 -23.48 6.61 24.81
C GLN A 328 -23.71 8.11 24.61
N LEU A 329 -22.65 8.93 24.77
CA LEU A 329 -22.74 10.36 24.45
C LEU A 329 -23.04 10.59 22.97
N PHE A 330 -22.41 9.83 22.08
CA PHE A 330 -22.64 9.91 20.64
C PHE A 330 -24.08 9.58 20.28
N ASP A 331 -24.63 8.48 20.79
CA ASP A 331 -26.01 8.07 20.55
C ASP A 331 -27.01 9.10 21.10
N ALA A 332 -26.76 9.65 22.29
CA ALA A 332 -27.59 10.73 22.84
C ALA A 332 -27.55 12.00 21.97
N ALA A 333 -26.37 12.35 21.44
CA ALA A 333 -26.21 13.49 20.56
C ALA A 333 -26.89 13.29 19.18
N LEU A 334 -26.84 12.07 18.62
CA LEU A 334 -27.57 11.72 17.40
C LEU A 334 -29.08 11.82 17.60
N ALA A 335 -29.59 11.30 18.72
CA ALA A 335 -31.01 11.40 19.05
C ALA A 335 -31.47 12.86 19.17
N GLU A 336 -30.72 13.70 19.87
CA GLU A 336 -30.99 15.14 20.00
C GLU A 336 -30.87 15.92 18.67
N ALA A 337 -29.99 15.47 17.78
CA ALA A 337 -29.83 16.02 16.44
C ALA A 337 -30.93 15.55 15.46
N GLY A 338 -31.78 14.58 15.84
CA GLY A 338 -32.76 13.98 14.93
C GLY A 338 -32.11 13.15 13.82
N VAL A 339 -30.96 12.53 14.11
CA VAL A 339 -30.25 11.62 13.21
C VAL A 339 -30.53 10.17 13.65
N ASP A 340 -31.11 9.39 12.75
CA ASP A 340 -31.44 8.00 13.01
C ASP A 340 -30.19 7.10 13.02
N ARG A 341 -29.79 6.65 14.21
CA ARG A 341 -28.64 5.75 14.41
C ARG A 341 -28.80 4.41 13.68
N ALA A 342 -30.02 3.92 13.49
CA ALA A 342 -30.29 2.66 12.80
C ALA A 342 -30.02 2.73 11.30
N ARG A 343 -30.00 3.95 10.73
CA ARG A 343 -29.66 4.22 9.32
C ARG A 343 -28.20 4.60 9.10
N ALA A 344 -27.37 4.55 10.14
CA ALA A 344 -25.97 4.90 10.08
C ALA A 344 -25.08 3.64 10.18
N TYR A 345 -24.04 3.60 9.37
CA TYR A 345 -22.93 2.67 9.56
C TYR A 345 -21.85 3.35 10.40
N VAL A 346 -21.37 2.68 11.45
CA VAL A 346 -20.41 3.25 12.41
C VAL A 346 -19.21 2.34 12.51
N THR A 347 -18.02 2.91 12.41
CA THR A 347 -16.76 2.18 12.47
C THR A 347 -15.63 3.04 13.00
N ASN A 348 -14.42 2.50 13.12
CA ASN A 348 -13.22 3.23 13.53
C ASN A 348 -12.13 3.21 12.44
N ALA A 349 -11.24 4.20 12.45
CA ALA A 349 -10.09 4.24 11.55
C ALA A 349 -9.14 3.06 11.77
N VAL A 350 -9.00 2.62 13.02
CA VAL A 350 -8.25 1.42 13.43
C VAL A 350 -9.20 0.41 14.07
N LYS A 351 -9.00 -0.90 13.85
CA LYS A 351 -9.92 -1.96 14.29
C LYS A 351 -9.51 -2.71 15.56
N HIS A 352 -8.35 -2.39 16.13
CA HIS A 352 -7.84 -3.01 17.36
C HIS A 352 -7.58 -1.94 18.40
N PHE A 353 -7.86 -2.24 19.67
CA PHE A 353 -7.66 -1.30 20.76
C PHE A 353 -6.17 -1.19 21.12
N LYS A 354 -5.62 0.02 21.00
CA LYS A 354 -4.29 0.34 21.51
C LYS A 354 -4.38 0.88 22.93
N PHE A 355 -3.69 0.22 23.85
CA PHE A 355 -3.66 0.62 25.25
C PHE A 355 -2.34 0.27 25.93
N GLU A 356 -2.12 0.92 27.09
CA GLU A 356 -1.11 0.55 28.06
C GLU A 356 -1.78 -0.01 29.33
N PRO A 357 -1.37 -1.19 29.82
CA PRO A 357 -1.85 -1.71 31.09
C PRO A 357 -1.36 -0.85 32.26
N ARG A 358 -2.28 -0.42 33.14
CA ARG A 358 -1.96 0.23 34.42
C ARG A 358 -2.74 -0.43 35.54
N GLY A 359 -2.12 -1.43 36.17
CA GLY A 359 -2.81 -2.33 37.11
C GLY A 359 -3.93 -3.08 36.40
N LYS A 360 -5.16 -3.00 36.93
CA LYS A 360 -6.35 -3.61 36.31
C LYS A 360 -6.98 -2.78 35.18
N ARG A 361 -6.48 -1.56 34.91
CA ARG A 361 -7.06 -0.65 33.91
C ARG A 361 -6.28 -0.70 32.62
N ARG A 362 -6.98 -0.62 31.48
CA ARG A 362 -6.39 -0.46 30.15
C ARG A 362 -6.48 1.00 29.73
N ILE A 363 -5.34 1.69 29.69
CA ILE A 363 -5.27 3.12 29.39
C ILE A 363 -5.13 3.32 27.89
N HIS A 364 -6.15 3.93 27.28
CA HIS A 364 -6.18 4.21 25.84
C HIS A 364 -4.94 5.00 25.38
N GLN A 365 -4.31 4.54 24.30
CA GLN A 365 -3.20 5.22 23.61
C GLN A 365 -3.59 5.55 22.17
N THR A 366 -3.26 6.74 21.68
CA THR A 366 -3.62 7.15 20.32
C THR A 366 -2.86 6.31 19.28
N PRO A 367 -3.54 5.83 18.21
CA PRO A 367 -2.87 5.13 17.12
C PRO A 367 -1.81 5.99 16.42
N GLN A 368 -0.69 5.38 16.09
CA GLN A 368 0.37 5.98 15.31
C GLN A 368 0.02 6.00 13.82
N ALA A 369 0.71 6.86 13.08
CA ALA A 369 0.56 7.01 11.62
C ALA A 369 0.62 5.67 10.86
N GLY A 370 1.56 4.79 11.22
CA GLY A 370 1.73 3.48 10.59
C GLY A 370 0.56 2.53 10.85
N GLU A 371 0.00 2.55 12.06
CA GLU A 371 -1.15 1.73 12.46
C GLU A 371 -2.42 2.19 11.72
N VAL A 372 -2.66 3.50 11.65
CA VAL A 372 -3.77 4.08 10.87
C VAL A 372 -3.63 3.73 9.39
N GLN A 373 -2.42 3.85 8.82
CA GLN A 373 -2.17 3.53 7.42
C GLN A 373 -2.38 2.04 7.12
N ALA A 374 -1.92 1.14 8.00
CA ALA A 374 -2.11 -0.29 7.85
C ALA A 374 -3.60 -0.68 7.91
N CYS A 375 -4.36 -0.06 8.82
CA CYS A 375 -5.78 -0.33 9.01
C CYS A 375 -6.68 0.37 7.97
N ARG A 376 -6.19 1.41 7.29
CA ARG A 376 -6.92 2.14 6.24
C ARG A 376 -7.45 1.23 5.13
N TRP A 377 -6.79 0.10 4.88
CA TRP A 377 -7.29 -0.88 3.93
C TRP A 377 -8.69 -1.41 4.30
N TRP A 378 -8.94 -1.74 5.58
CA TRP A 378 -10.26 -2.18 6.05
C TRP A 378 -11.31 -1.09 5.91
N LEU A 379 -10.96 0.13 6.30
CA LEU A 379 -11.85 1.29 6.14
C LEU A 379 -12.23 1.51 4.67
N GLN A 380 -11.29 1.35 3.74
CA GLN A 380 -11.57 1.44 2.31
C GLN A 380 -12.49 0.33 1.81
N GLN A 381 -12.36 -0.90 2.34
CA GLN A 381 -13.28 -1.98 2.00
C GLN A 381 -14.69 -1.69 2.51
N GLU A 382 -14.84 -1.21 3.75
CA GLU A 382 -16.15 -0.82 4.30
C GLU A 382 -16.79 0.31 3.48
N LEU A 383 -16.04 1.35 3.13
CA LEU A 383 -16.53 2.46 2.31
C LEU A 383 -16.92 2.02 0.89
N ALA A 384 -16.12 1.15 0.27
CA ALA A 384 -16.40 0.61 -1.06
C ALA A 384 -17.63 -0.30 -1.08
N LEU A 385 -17.89 -1.00 0.03
CA LEU A 385 -19.04 -1.87 0.18
C LEU A 385 -20.32 -1.06 0.46
N VAL A 386 -20.28 -0.18 1.46
CA VAL A 386 -21.45 0.59 1.92
C VAL A 386 -21.84 1.68 0.90
N ARG A 387 -20.85 2.35 0.31
CA ARG A 387 -21.03 3.51 -0.59
C ARG A 387 -22.00 4.55 -0.03
N PRO A 388 -21.68 5.13 1.15
CA PRO A 388 -22.50 6.15 1.79
C PRO A 388 -22.50 7.45 0.97
N ARG A 389 -23.55 8.25 1.10
CA ARG A 389 -23.62 9.59 0.48
C ARG A 389 -22.90 10.63 1.35
N VAL A 390 -22.91 10.44 2.67
CA VAL A 390 -22.28 11.33 3.65
C VAL A 390 -21.37 10.55 4.60
N ILE A 391 -20.15 11.02 4.80
CA ILE A 391 -19.14 10.40 5.67
C ILE A 391 -18.69 11.41 6.72
N VAL A 392 -18.81 11.07 8.00
CA VAL A 392 -18.44 11.94 9.13
C VAL A 392 -17.25 11.36 9.87
N ALA A 393 -16.16 12.12 9.91
CA ALA A 393 -14.97 11.80 10.68
C ALA A 393 -15.04 12.45 12.08
N LEU A 394 -15.05 11.62 13.12
CA LEU A 394 -15.08 12.00 14.52
C LEU A 394 -13.64 12.09 15.04
N GLY A 395 -13.07 13.30 15.06
CA GLY A 395 -11.71 13.55 15.54
C GLY A 395 -10.63 13.51 14.47
N ALA A 396 -9.39 13.83 14.89
CA ALA A 396 -8.27 14.06 13.98
C ALA A 396 -7.78 12.78 13.30
N THR A 397 -7.76 11.66 14.03
CA THR A 397 -7.33 10.36 13.50
C THR A 397 -8.28 9.86 12.42
N ALA A 398 -9.60 9.96 12.65
CA ALA A 398 -10.62 9.66 11.65
C ALA A 398 -10.50 10.57 10.42
N ALA A 399 -10.31 11.87 10.63
CA ALA A 399 -10.19 12.82 9.53
C ALA A 399 -8.96 12.56 8.66
N ARG A 400 -7.83 12.18 9.30
CA ARG A 400 -6.62 11.75 8.61
C ARG A 400 -6.85 10.47 7.80
N ALA A 401 -7.56 9.49 8.34
CA ALA A 401 -7.85 8.24 7.66
C ALA A 401 -8.71 8.46 6.40
N LEU A 402 -9.72 9.33 6.51
CA LEU A 402 -10.60 9.73 5.42
C LEU A 402 -9.87 10.52 4.34
N LEU A 403 -9.21 11.63 4.72
CA LEU A 403 -8.62 12.58 3.77
C LEU A 403 -7.20 12.22 3.30
N GLY A 404 -6.55 11.25 3.94
CA GLY A 404 -5.18 10.84 3.63
C GLY A 404 -4.10 11.87 4.02
N LYS A 405 -4.46 12.95 4.70
CA LYS A 405 -3.55 14.02 5.16
C LYS A 405 -3.90 14.50 6.56
N VAL A 406 -2.92 15.05 7.27
CA VAL A 406 -3.14 15.65 8.60
C VAL A 406 -3.97 16.92 8.44
N VAL A 407 -4.97 17.10 9.31
CA VAL A 407 -5.86 18.26 9.30
C VAL A 407 -6.10 18.79 10.71
N THR A 408 -6.37 20.09 10.81
CA THR A 408 -6.77 20.75 12.06
C THR A 408 -8.29 20.80 12.15
N ILE A 409 -8.89 20.07 13.10
CA ILE A 409 -10.35 19.95 13.26
C ILE A 409 -11.02 21.32 13.33
N GLY A 410 -10.49 22.25 14.15
CA GLY A 410 -11.10 23.55 14.39
C GLY A 410 -11.35 24.39 13.14
N LYS A 411 -10.58 24.19 12.05
CA LYS A 411 -10.73 24.91 10.78
C LYS A 411 -11.73 24.27 9.81
N LEU A 412 -11.99 22.97 9.95
CA LEU A 412 -12.77 22.19 8.98
C LEU A 412 -14.08 21.64 9.56
N ARG A 413 -14.28 21.78 10.88
CA ARG A 413 -15.48 21.25 11.52
C ARG A 413 -16.73 21.99 11.05
N GLY A 414 -17.80 21.24 10.81
CA GLY A 414 -19.10 21.79 10.40
C GLY A 414 -19.18 22.29 8.94
N THR A 415 -18.20 21.96 8.10
CA THR A 415 -18.25 22.27 6.65
C THR A 415 -18.21 21.01 5.80
N ALA A 416 -19.00 21.01 4.72
CA ALA A 416 -18.99 19.95 3.71
C ALA A 416 -17.68 19.94 2.91
N ILE A 417 -17.12 18.75 2.71
CA ILE A 417 -15.89 18.51 1.94
C ILE A 417 -16.23 17.55 0.80
N PRO A 418 -16.10 17.93 -0.47
CA PRO A 418 -16.32 17.00 -1.57
C PRO A 418 -15.23 15.91 -1.58
N LEU A 419 -15.64 14.65 -1.66
CA LEU A 419 -14.74 13.50 -1.75
C LEU A 419 -14.65 12.99 -3.19
N ALA A 420 -13.54 12.34 -3.53
CA ALA A 420 -13.23 11.91 -4.89
C ALA A 420 -14.18 10.84 -5.46
N ASP A 421 -14.95 10.16 -4.60
CA ASP A 421 -15.95 9.17 -4.95
C ASP A 421 -17.37 9.74 -5.10
N GLY A 422 -17.53 11.06 -4.96
CA GLY A 422 -18.80 11.76 -5.03
C GLY A 422 -19.55 11.86 -3.70
N ALA A 423 -19.02 11.28 -2.61
CA ALA A 423 -19.59 11.44 -1.28
C ALA A 423 -19.23 12.81 -0.66
N GLU A 424 -20.00 13.23 0.34
CA GLU A 424 -19.76 14.44 1.11
C GLU A 424 -19.09 14.09 2.46
N GLY A 425 -17.87 14.56 2.67
CA GLY A 425 -17.11 14.41 3.90
C GLY A 425 -17.40 15.52 4.90
N TRP A 426 -17.53 15.16 6.17
CA TRP A 426 -17.70 16.06 7.30
C TRP A 426 -16.70 15.73 8.39
N ILE A 427 -16.24 16.74 9.11
CA ILE A 427 -15.34 16.57 10.25
C ILE A 427 -16.00 17.19 11.48
N THR A 428 -15.86 16.54 12.62
CA THR A 428 -16.23 17.13 13.92
C THR A 428 -15.31 16.58 15.02
N VAL A 429 -15.52 17.03 16.27
CA VAL A 429 -14.79 16.55 17.44
C VAL A 429 -15.17 15.10 17.75
N HIS A 430 -14.25 14.37 18.39
CA HIS A 430 -14.56 13.02 18.87
C HIS A 430 -15.38 13.10 20.18
N PRO A 431 -16.42 12.27 20.39
CA PRO A 431 -17.25 12.31 21.60
C PRO A 431 -16.45 12.21 22.93
N SER A 432 -15.34 11.47 22.94
CA SER A 432 -14.47 11.36 24.12
C SER A 432 -13.77 12.68 24.49
N TYR A 433 -13.60 13.62 23.56
CA TYR A 433 -13.09 14.96 23.86
C TYR A 433 -14.06 15.71 24.79
N LEU A 434 -15.36 15.61 24.52
CA LEU A 434 -16.41 16.25 25.32
C LEU A 434 -16.42 15.73 26.76
N LEU A 435 -16.17 14.42 26.95
CA LEU A 435 -16.08 13.80 28.28
C LEU A 435 -14.82 14.18 29.06
N ARG A 436 -13.79 14.70 28.39
CA ARG A 436 -12.49 15.04 29.01
C ARG A 436 -12.34 16.54 29.29
N LEU A 437 -13.32 17.36 28.91
CA LEU A 437 -13.29 18.79 29.19
C LEU A 437 -13.46 19.02 30.71
N PRO A 438 -12.52 19.71 31.37
CA PRO A 438 -12.58 19.92 32.83
C PRO A 438 -13.62 20.97 33.22
N ASP A 439 -13.93 21.89 32.30
CA ASP A 439 -14.88 22.97 32.49
C ASP A 439 -16.26 22.56 31.98
N ALA A 440 -17.23 22.46 32.88
CA ALA A 440 -18.59 22.02 32.58
C ALA A 440 -19.33 22.96 31.63
N ALA A 441 -19.09 24.28 31.70
CA ALA A 441 -19.72 25.24 30.81
C ALA A 441 -19.19 25.08 29.39
N LYS A 442 -17.87 24.94 29.23
CA LYS A 442 -17.25 24.64 27.93
C LYS A 442 -17.66 23.28 27.38
N ALA A 443 -17.80 22.27 28.24
CA ALA A 443 -18.29 20.95 27.83
C ALA A 443 -19.72 21.01 27.28
N ALA A 444 -20.59 21.79 27.92
CA ALA A 444 -21.96 22.02 27.46
C ALA A 444 -21.99 22.78 26.12
N GLU A 445 -21.20 23.84 25.98
CA GLU A 445 -21.08 24.61 24.73
C GLU A 445 -20.58 23.75 23.57
N GLU A 446 -19.50 22.99 23.77
CA GLU A 446 -18.94 22.12 22.73
C GLU A 446 -19.87 20.96 22.39
N ARG A 447 -20.62 20.41 23.36
CA ARG A 447 -21.68 19.43 23.09
C ARG A 447 -22.82 20.03 22.27
N ALA A 448 -23.28 21.23 22.59
CA ALA A 448 -24.32 21.91 21.83
C ALA A 448 -23.88 22.14 20.38
N ARG A 449 -22.62 22.55 20.17
CA ARG A 449 -22.04 22.69 18.82
C ARG A 449 -21.92 21.36 18.09
N PHE A 450 -21.50 20.30 18.79
CA PHE A 450 -21.45 18.94 18.24
C PHE A 450 -22.83 18.47 17.77
N VAL A 451 -23.88 18.66 18.57
CA VAL A 451 -25.27 18.34 18.21
C VAL A 451 -25.73 19.17 17.00
N ALA A 452 -25.41 20.47 16.95
CA ALA A 452 -25.75 21.31 15.81
C ALA A 452 -25.10 20.83 14.50
N GLU A 453 -23.83 20.41 14.56
CA GLU A 453 -23.13 19.83 13.40
C GLU A 453 -23.77 18.52 12.93
N LEU A 454 -24.14 17.64 13.86
CA LEU A 454 -24.86 16.40 13.53
C LEU A 454 -26.24 16.68 12.92
N ARG A 455 -26.94 17.72 13.37
CA ARG A 455 -28.25 18.12 12.82
C ARG A 455 -28.12 18.52 11.34
N VAL A 456 -27.12 19.35 11.03
CA VAL A 456 -26.82 19.75 9.64
C VAL A 456 -26.48 18.53 8.79
N VAL A 457 -25.66 17.61 9.31
CA VAL A 457 -25.36 16.34 8.63
C VAL A 457 -26.64 15.54 8.36
N GLY A 458 -27.54 15.42 9.33
CA GLY A 458 -28.82 14.74 9.16
C GLY A 458 -29.70 15.37 8.08
N GLU A 459 -29.73 16.71 8.01
CA GLU A 459 -30.42 17.46 6.96
C GLU A 459 -29.80 17.21 5.58
N ARG A 460 -28.47 17.19 5.48
CA ARG A 460 -27.76 16.87 4.24
C ARG A 460 -28.04 15.45 3.77
N VAL A 461 -28.04 14.47 4.67
CA VAL A 461 -28.38 13.08 4.33
C VAL A 461 -29.80 12.99 3.78
N ARG A 462 -30.77 13.73 4.34
CA ARG A 462 -32.14 13.78 3.82
C ARG A 462 -32.24 14.48 2.46
N ALA A 463 -31.52 15.58 2.28
CA ALA A 463 -31.49 16.32 1.01
C ALA A 463 -30.81 15.54 -0.12
N LEU A 464 -29.85 14.68 0.23
CA LEU A 464 -29.13 13.83 -0.70
C LEU A 464 -29.78 12.48 -0.90
N ALA A 465 -30.81 12.07 -0.14
CA ALA A 465 -31.48 10.77 -0.22
C ALA A 465 -32.44 10.72 -1.42
#